data_AF-A0A3B8RZX8-F1
#
_entry.id   AF-A0A3B8RZX8-F1
#
_cell.length_a   1.000
_cell.length_b   1.000
_cell.length_c   1.000
_cell.angle_alpha   90.00
_cell.angle_beta   90.00
_cell.angle_gamma   90.00
#
_symmetry.space_group_name_H-M   'P 1'
#
loop_
_entity.id
_entity.type
_entity.pdbx_description
1 polymer ?
#
loop_
_entity_poly.entity_id
_entity_poly.type
_entity_poly.pdbx_seq_one_letter_code
_entity_poly.pdbx_strand_id
1 'polypeptide(L)'
;MKINAVEKLIGSGLYTGYIPLASGTFGSIVALLIYFIPGFEKPYVIVPAILIFAFLGIHLGTKFESLYGKDPAECTIDEVVGMWISLLFLPKDFFIALIAFVVWRTLDIIKPFP
;
A
#
# COMPACT_ATOMS: atom_id res chain seq x y z
N MET A 1 -20.91 -1.17 -9.23
CA MET A 1 -20.21 -0.21 -10.14
C MET A 1 -19.25 -0.98 -11.02
N LYS A 2 -18.87 -0.46 -12.20
CA LYS A 2 -17.78 -1.09 -12.99
C LYS A 2 -16.44 -0.44 -12.62
N ILE A 3 -15.42 -1.26 -12.40
CA ILE A 3 -14.04 -0.83 -12.16
C ILE A 3 -13.25 -0.95 -13.47
N ASN A 4 -12.60 0.12 -13.92
CA ASN A 4 -11.79 0.12 -15.13
C ASN A 4 -10.33 -0.34 -14.87
N ALA A 5 -9.54 -0.51 -15.93
CA ALA A 5 -8.18 -1.03 -15.82
C ALA A 5 -7.22 -0.13 -15.00
N VAL A 6 -7.40 1.19 -15.04
CA VAL A 6 -6.60 2.15 -14.27
C VAL A 6 -6.96 2.08 -12.79
N GLU A 7 -8.24 1.99 -12.48
CA GLU A 7 -8.72 1.81 -11.10
C GLU A 7 -8.27 0.48 -10.52
N LYS A 8 -8.26 -0.59 -11.32
CA LYS A 8 -7.65 -1.87 -10.93
C LYS A 8 -6.17 -1.69 -10.64
N LEU A 9 -5.41 -1.10 -11.57
CA LEU A 9 -3.98 -0.88 -11.41
C LEU A 9 -3.65 -0.13 -10.11
N ILE A 10 -4.37 0.95 -9.81
CA ILE A 10 -4.12 1.79 -8.63
C ILE A 10 -4.61 1.10 -7.35
N GLY A 11 -5.88 0.67 -7.31
CA GLY A 11 -6.51 0.11 -6.12
C GLY A 11 -5.90 -1.21 -5.66
N SER A 12 -5.39 -2.01 -6.60
CA SER A 12 -4.73 -3.29 -6.30
C SER A 12 -3.22 -3.19 -6.21
N GLY A 13 -2.65 -1.98 -6.06
CA GLY A 13 -1.21 -1.80 -5.90
C GLY A 13 -0.40 -2.45 -7.02
N LEU A 14 -0.63 -2.05 -8.27
CA LEU A 14 -0.05 -2.63 -9.49
C LEU A 14 -0.43 -4.11 -9.72
N TYR A 15 -1.71 -4.46 -9.57
CA TYR A 15 -2.24 -5.82 -9.73
C TYR A 15 -1.78 -6.84 -8.67
N THR A 16 -1.07 -6.41 -7.63
CA THR A 16 -0.67 -7.29 -6.51
C THR A 16 -1.86 -7.83 -5.74
N GLY A 17 -2.97 -7.07 -5.68
CA GLY A 17 -4.24 -7.52 -5.12
C GLY A 17 -4.79 -8.82 -5.73
N TYR A 18 -4.45 -9.13 -6.98
CA TYR A 18 -4.92 -10.33 -7.68
C TYR A 18 -4.00 -11.55 -7.48
N ILE A 19 -2.93 -11.40 -6.70
CA ILE A 19 -2.07 -12.53 -6.37
C ILE A 19 -2.82 -13.40 -5.34
N PRO A 20 -3.02 -14.71 -5.61
CA PRO A 20 -3.91 -15.55 -4.82
C PRO A 20 -3.43 -15.79 -3.39
N LEU A 21 -2.15 -15.55 -3.11
CA LEU A 21 -1.55 -15.76 -1.81
C LEU A 21 -0.90 -14.48 -1.29
N ALA A 22 -1.31 -14.05 -0.10
CA ALA A 22 -0.72 -12.94 0.62
C ALA A 22 -0.60 -11.64 -0.20
N SER A 23 -1.66 -11.26 -0.93
CA SER A 23 -1.71 -10.07 -1.80
C SER A 23 -1.19 -8.81 -1.11
N GLY A 24 -1.52 -8.58 0.16
CA GLY A 24 -1.02 -7.44 0.92
C GLY A 24 0.50 -7.41 1.14
N THR A 25 1.14 -8.59 1.21
CA THR A 25 2.61 -8.70 1.24
C THR A 25 3.21 -8.22 -0.08
N PHE A 26 2.64 -8.63 -1.21
CA PHE A 26 3.09 -8.17 -2.52
C PHE A 26 2.82 -6.68 -2.74
N GLY A 27 1.69 -6.16 -2.24
CA GLY A 27 1.40 -4.72 -2.23
C GLY A 27 2.47 -3.93 -1.47
N SER A 28 2.83 -4.39 -0.27
CA SER A 28 3.90 -3.79 0.53
C SER A 28 5.28 -3.90 -0.12
N ILE A 29 5.58 -5.02 -0.80
CA ILE A 29 6.83 -5.17 -1.57
C ILE A 29 6.87 -4.16 -2.74
N VAL A 30 5.77 -4.00 -3.47
CA VAL A 30 5.68 -2.99 -4.53
C VAL A 30 5.90 -1.58 -3.97
N ALA A 31 5.34 -1.28 -2.81
CA ALA A 31 5.54 0.00 -2.14
C ALA A 31 7.00 0.25 -1.76
N LEU A 32 7.71 -0.79 -1.27
CA LEU A 32 9.15 -0.75 -1.03
C LEU A 32 9.94 -0.50 -2.33
N LEU A 33 9.62 -1.20 -3.41
CA LEU A 33 10.29 -1.02 -4.70
C LEU A 33 10.13 0.42 -5.20
N ILE A 34 8.94 1.02 -5.04
CA ILE A 34 8.69 2.43 -5.35
C ILE A 34 9.50 3.34 -4.41
N TYR A 35 9.54 3.04 -3.10
CA TYR A 35 10.31 3.81 -2.13
C TYR A 35 11.81 3.85 -2.45
N PHE A 36 12.37 2.76 -2.99
CA PHE A 36 13.78 2.72 -3.37
C PHE A 36 14.13 3.52 -4.62
N ILE A 37 13.16 4.02 -5.38
CA ILE A 37 13.41 4.98 -6.47
C ILE A 37 14.13 6.21 -5.90
N PRO A 38 15.31 6.62 -6.44
CA PRO A 38 16.07 7.75 -5.91
C PRO A 38 15.23 9.04 -5.84
N GLY A 39 15.18 9.65 -4.65
CA GLY A 39 14.45 10.88 -4.41
C GLY A 39 12.99 10.70 -4.02
N PHE A 40 12.43 9.49 -4.08
CA PHE A 40 11.07 9.22 -3.61
C PHE A 40 10.94 9.43 -2.10
N GLU A 41 11.99 9.08 -1.33
CA GLU A 41 12.05 9.22 0.13
C GLU A 41 11.96 10.67 0.62
N LYS A 42 12.17 11.64 -0.27
CA LYS A 42 12.21 13.04 0.12
C LYS A 42 10.83 13.47 0.61
N PRO A 43 10.71 14.16 1.75
CA PRO A 43 9.40 14.51 2.33
C PRO A 43 8.45 15.21 1.36
N TYR A 44 8.97 16.08 0.49
CA TYR A 44 8.17 16.79 -0.51
C TYR A 44 7.68 15.92 -1.68
N VAL A 45 8.10 14.65 -1.77
CA VAL A 45 7.63 13.66 -2.74
C VAL A 45 6.73 12.63 -2.05
N ILE A 46 7.23 11.98 -1.00
CA ILE A 46 6.49 10.88 -0.32
C ILE A 46 5.23 11.37 0.39
N VAL A 47 5.24 12.57 1.01
CA VAL A 47 4.05 13.08 1.73
C VAL A 47 2.91 13.36 0.76
N PRO A 48 3.09 14.11 -0.36
CA PRO A 48 2.04 14.24 -1.36
C PRO A 48 1.58 12.90 -1.94
N ALA A 49 2.50 11.95 -2.19
CA ALA A 49 2.14 10.62 -2.68
C ALA A 49 1.24 9.86 -1.70
N ILE A 50 1.59 9.83 -0.41
CA ILE A 50 0.77 9.24 0.66
C ILE A 50 -0.63 9.87 0.66
N LEU A 51 -0.73 11.20 0.65
CA LEU A 51 -2.03 11.88 0.69
C LEU A 51 -2.88 11.54 -0.53
N ILE A 52 -2.32 11.63 -1.74
CA ILE A 52 -3.03 11.34 -2.99
C ILE A 52 -3.53 9.88 -2.98
N PHE A 53 -2.65 8.93 -2.66
CA PHE A 53 -3.01 7.51 -2.68
C PHE A 53 -3.96 7.13 -1.54
N ALA A 54 -3.89 7.78 -0.38
CA ALA A 54 -4.86 7.59 0.70
C ALA A 54 -6.27 8.03 0.27
N PHE A 55 -6.43 9.21 -0.33
CA PHE A 55 -7.73 9.68 -0.82
C PHE A 55 -8.26 8.82 -1.98
N LEU A 56 -7.38 8.40 -2.90
CA LEU A 56 -7.74 7.44 -3.94
C LEU A 56 -8.16 6.10 -3.32
N GLY A 57 -7.47 5.63 -2.27
CA GLY A 57 -7.77 4.40 -1.57
C GLY A 57 -9.15 4.40 -0.92
N ILE A 58 -9.53 5.50 -0.26
CA ILE A 58 -10.88 5.66 0.31
C ILE A 58 -11.95 5.55 -0.79
N HIS A 59 -11.76 6.23 -1.92
CA HIS A 59 -12.71 6.20 -3.02
C HIS A 59 -12.77 4.84 -3.71
N LEU A 60 -11.62 4.23 -3.99
CA LEU A 60 -11.52 2.94 -4.67
C LEU A 60 -11.96 1.79 -3.78
N GLY A 61 -11.71 1.84 -2.46
CA GLY A 61 -12.14 0.83 -1.50
C GLY A 61 -13.64 0.57 -1.60
N THR A 62 -14.46 1.62 -1.62
CA THR A 62 -15.93 1.48 -1.80
C THR A 62 -16.29 0.79 -3.13
N LYS A 63 -15.54 1.05 -4.21
CA LYS A 63 -15.77 0.40 -5.51
C LYS A 63 -15.39 -1.06 -5.49
N PHE A 64 -14.22 -1.38 -4.92
CA PHE A 64 -13.73 -2.75 -4.78
C PHE A 64 -14.67 -3.56 -3.89
N GLU A 65 -15.14 -3.00 -2.77
CA GLU A 65 -16.12 -3.65 -1.90
C GLU A 65 -17.42 -3.99 -2.64
N SER A 66 -17.89 -3.10 -3.52
CA SER A 66 -19.08 -3.35 -4.33
C SER A 66 -18.93 -4.50 -5.34
N LEU A 67 -17.70 -4.90 -5.67
CA LEU A 67 -17.39 -5.93 -6.67
C LEU A 67 -16.96 -7.26 -6.04
N TYR A 68 -16.12 -7.21 -5.01
CA TYR A 68 -15.46 -8.37 -4.42
C TYR A 68 -15.98 -8.70 -3.00
N GLY A 69 -16.82 -7.85 -2.42
CA GLY A 69 -17.30 -7.99 -1.04
C GLY A 69 -16.48 -7.17 -0.05
N LYS A 70 -16.87 -7.19 1.22
CA LYS A 70 -16.26 -6.38 2.29
C LYS A 70 -14.77 -6.72 2.48
N ASP A 71 -13.94 -5.69 2.65
CA ASP A 71 -12.49 -5.81 2.89
C ASP A 71 -11.78 -6.78 1.90
N PRO A 72 -11.87 -6.52 0.58
CA PRO A 72 -11.43 -7.48 -0.42
C PRO A 72 -9.91 -7.51 -0.56
N ALA A 73 -9.34 -8.71 -0.67
CA ALA A 73 -7.90 -8.92 -0.83
C ALA A 73 -7.33 -8.28 -2.12
N GLU A 74 -8.19 -7.97 -3.10
CA GLU A 74 -7.86 -7.28 -4.35
C GLU A 74 -7.57 -5.80 -4.17
N CYS A 75 -8.02 -5.17 -3.08
CA CYS A 75 -7.76 -3.77 -2.78
C CYS A 75 -6.57 -3.68 -1.80
N THR A 76 -5.37 -3.43 -2.34
CA THR A 76 -4.11 -3.40 -1.58
C THR A 76 -3.45 -2.02 -1.60
N ILE A 77 -4.17 -0.97 -1.98
CA ILE A 77 -3.66 0.41 -1.97
C ILE A 77 -3.37 0.92 -0.56
N ASP A 78 -4.13 0.46 0.43
CA ASP A 78 -3.89 0.66 1.86
C ASP A 78 -2.53 0.09 2.28
N GLU A 79 -2.14 -1.06 1.77
CA GLU A 79 -0.84 -1.68 1.99
C GLU A 79 0.31 -0.84 1.45
N VAL A 80 0.10 -0.21 0.28
CA VAL A 80 1.08 0.69 -0.33
C VAL A 80 1.24 1.95 0.51
N VAL A 81 0.13 2.55 0.91
CA VAL A 81 0.11 3.79 1.71
C VAL A 81 0.71 3.54 3.10
N GLY A 82 0.30 2.47 3.77
CA GLY A 82 0.79 2.12 5.10
C GLY A 82 2.29 1.81 5.13
N MET A 83 2.79 1.11 4.11
CA MET A 83 4.22 0.87 3.95
C MET A 83 5.00 2.20 3.80
N TRP A 84 4.53 3.15 2.99
CA TRP A 84 5.18 4.46 2.87
C TRP A 84 5.11 5.29 4.16
N ILE A 85 3.99 5.24 4.89
CA ILE A 85 3.86 5.89 6.20
C ILE A 85 4.89 5.31 7.18
N SER A 86 5.08 3.97 7.20
CA SER A 86 6.04 3.32 8.10
C SER A 86 7.51 3.71 7.85
N LEU A 87 7.81 4.23 6.65
CA LEU A 87 9.15 4.67 6.24
C LEU A 87 9.35 6.18 6.36
N LEU A 88 8.32 6.93 6.71
CA LEU A 88 8.35 8.39 6.73
C LEU A 88 9.39 8.87 7.75
N PHE A 89 10.28 9.76 7.31
CA PHE A 89 11.38 10.33 8.11
C PHE A 89 12.43 9.33 8.61
N LEU A 90 12.39 8.08 8.17
CA LEU A 90 13.48 7.13 8.41
C LEU A 90 14.62 7.34 7.42
N PRO A 91 15.88 7.09 7.82
CA PRO A 91 16.99 7.05 6.88
C PRO A 91 16.73 6.01 5.79
N LYS A 92 17.03 6.38 4.54
CA LYS A 92 16.92 5.46 3.40
C LYS A 92 18.06 4.42 3.44
N ASP A 93 17.84 3.39 4.24
CA ASP A 93 18.73 2.25 4.41
C ASP A 93 17.96 0.95 4.19
N PHE A 94 18.63 -0.05 3.60
CA PHE A 94 17.99 -1.32 3.26
C PHE A 94 17.53 -2.10 4.49
N PHE A 95 18.34 -2.14 5.55
CA PHE A 95 17.99 -2.86 6.77
C PHE A 95 16.88 -2.15 7.54
N ILE A 96 16.90 -0.82 7.57
CA ILE A 96 15.80 -0.04 8.16
C ILE A 96 14.50 -0.29 7.41
N ALA A 97 14.52 -0.30 6.07
CA ALA A 97 13.34 -0.57 5.27
C ALA A 97 12.82 -2.01 5.47
N LEU A 98 13.72 -2.99 5.61
CA LEU A 98 13.35 -4.37 5.91
C LEU A 98 12.68 -4.50 7.29
N ILE A 99 13.23 -3.83 8.31
CA ILE A 99 12.64 -3.81 9.65
C ILE A 99 11.27 -3.13 9.61
N ALA A 100 11.16 -1.97 8.94
CA ALA A 100 9.90 -1.26 8.77
C ALA A 100 8.85 -2.14 8.08
N PHE A 101 9.24 -2.90 7.06
CA PHE A 101 8.36 -3.85 6.37
C PHE A 101 7.86 -4.95 7.29
N VAL A 102 8.75 -5.58 8.07
CA VAL A 102 8.37 -6.62 9.02
C VAL A 102 7.43 -6.06 10.08
N VAL A 103 7.75 -4.90 10.65
CA VAL A 103 6.92 -4.24 11.67
C VAL A 103 5.55 -3.88 11.09
N TRP A 104 5.51 -3.22 9.93
CA TRP A 104 4.28 -2.84 9.24
C TRP A 104 3.37 -4.06 9.00
N ARG A 105 3.89 -5.10 8.33
CA ARG A 105 3.10 -6.30 8.04
C ARG A 105 2.64 -7.01 9.30
N THR A 106 3.50 -7.06 10.32
CA THR A 106 3.13 -7.69 11.60
C THR A 106 1.97 -6.94 12.25
N LEU A 107 2.04 -5.61 12.30
CA LEU A 107 0.99 -4.79 12.92
C LEU A 107 -0.31 -4.79 12.10
N ASP A 108 -0.23 -4.74 10.78
CA ASP A 108 -1.41 -4.76 9.90
C ASP A 108 -2.13 -6.13 9.90
N ILE A 109 -1.38 -7.24 10.01
CA ILE A 109 -1.98 -8.57 10.11
C ILE A 109 -2.55 -8.83 11.50
N ILE A 110 -1.82 -8.49 12.56
CA ILE A 110 -2.24 -8.76 13.94
C ILE A 110 -3.36 -7.81 14.38
N LYS A 111 -3.38 -6.58 13.86
CA LYS A 111 -4.30 -5.49 14.25
C LYS A 111 -4.44 -5.40 15.78
N PRO A 112 -3.33 -5.24 16.53
CA PRO A 112 -3.40 -5.20 17.99
C PRO A 112 -4.30 -4.06 18.45
N PHE A 113 -5.23 -4.37 19.35
CA PHE A 113 -6.11 -3.40 19.97
C PHE A 113 -5.27 -2.38 20.78
N PRO A 114 -5.56 -1.07 20.72
CA PRO A 114 -5.20 -0.16 21.80
C PRO A 114 -6.12 -0.38 23.00
#